data_AF-G8SJ11-F1
#
_entry.id   AF-G8SJ11-F1
#
_cell.length_a   1.000
_cell.length_b   1.000
_cell.length_c   1.000
_cell.angle_alpha   90.00
_cell.angle_beta   90.00
_cell.angle_gamma   90.00
#
_symmetry.space_group_name_H-M   'P 1'
#
loop_
_entity.id
_entity.type
_entity.pdbx_description
1 polymer ?
#
loop_
_entity_poly.entity_id
_entity_poly.type
_entity_poly.pdbx_seq_one_letter_code
_entity_poly.pdbx_strand_id
1 'polypeptide(L)'
;MFDINRRRSGRAGRARRWAVPVAAAAVILAAGGGLVAKAASAAEAGGRGPDEFGMTMGSHAGHSSGFTYHHGFYCDTHIAAASTTGCEAGVAAEVAPARHFDPLFITVPLGFTVKGLDCPDKLTCVDHPMSLDMTRLAPALDPVYKATPEKLMPALRDFTTPGHDHFIGTRNGGKAEWWDVRVVGVTDPATYRAIRKHQSWTYLDGQIKAKNKHLVGPIPTNMFLFFAAH
;
A
#
# COMPACT_ATOMS: atom_id res chain seq x y z
N MET A 1 -60.89 -61.08 22.10
CA MET A 1 -62.05 -60.27 21.69
C MET A 1 -61.96 -58.98 22.46
N PHE A 2 -61.42 -57.90 21.88
CA PHE A 2 -61.84 -56.52 22.13
C PHE A 2 -61.12 -55.62 21.12
N ASP A 3 -61.97 -54.94 20.38
CA ASP A 3 -61.70 -54.17 19.19
C ASP A 3 -61.60 -52.68 19.55
N ILE A 4 -60.77 -52.00 18.75
CA ILE A 4 -60.86 -50.60 18.30
C ILE A 4 -61.30 -49.54 19.33
N ASN A 5 -60.32 -48.74 19.75
CA ASN A 5 -60.55 -47.39 20.20
C ASN A 5 -60.35 -46.39 19.05
N ARG A 6 -61.32 -45.48 18.94
CA ARG A 6 -61.54 -44.48 17.91
C ARG A 6 -61.08 -43.13 18.47
N ARG A 7 -60.37 -42.32 17.69
CA ARG A 7 -60.68 -40.91 17.37
C ARG A 7 -59.43 -40.04 17.11
N ARG A 8 -59.61 -39.23 16.07
CA ARG A 8 -58.79 -38.13 15.56
C ARG A 8 -58.75 -36.93 16.52
N SER A 9 -57.61 -36.26 16.54
CA SER A 9 -57.43 -34.79 16.57
C SER A 9 -55.91 -34.54 16.50
N GLY A 10 -55.30 -33.85 15.52
CA GLY A 10 -55.76 -32.65 14.83
C GLY A 10 -55.29 -31.41 15.59
N ARG A 11 -53.99 -31.06 15.53
CA ARG A 11 -53.51 -29.72 15.95
C ARG A 11 -52.24 -29.29 15.22
N ALA A 12 -52.31 -28.05 14.75
CA ALA A 12 -51.38 -27.31 13.91
C ALA A 12 -49.97 -27.17 14.51
N GLY A 13 -48.95 -27.51 13.72
CA GLY A 13 -47.56 -27.18 13.99
C GLY A 13 -47.25 -25.73 13.60
N ARG A 14 -47.03 -24.87 14.59
CA ARG A 14 -46.41 -23.54 14.39
C ARG A 14 -44.93 -23.75 14.07
N ALA A 15 -44.55 -23.57 12.81
CA ALA A 15 -43.15 -23.45 12.41
C ALA A 15 -42.61 -22.07 12.86
N ARG A 16 -41.86 -22.07 13.96
CA ARG A 16 -41.14 -20.91 14.49
C ARG A 16 -39.92 -20.68 13.59
N ARG A 17 -40.02 -19.71 12.67
CA ARG A 17 -38.88 -19.24 11.87
C ARG A 17 -37.89 -18.55 12.79
N TRP A 18 -36.78 -19.22 13.08
CA TRP A 18 -35.61 -18.59 13.68
C TRP A 18 -34.88 -17.83 12.58
N ALA A 19 -35.04 -16.51 12.57
CA ALA A 19 -34.14 -15.63 11.83
C ALA A 19 -32.80 -15.62 12.56
N VAL A 20 -31.79 -16.26 11.98
CA VAL A 20 -30.40 -16.10 12.41
C VAL A 20 -29.93 -14.77 11.84
N PRO A 21 -29.56 -13.77 12.66
CA PRO A 21 -28.89 -12.59 12.13
C PRO A 21 -27.51 -13.03 11.63
N VAL A 22 -27.31 -12.99 10.32
CA VAL A 22 -25.96 -13.04 9.72
C VAL A 22 -25.27 -11.75 10.13
N ALA A 23 -24.45 -11.83 11.19
CA ALA A 23 -23.57 -10.75 11.56
C ALA A 23 -22.57 -10.53 10.42
N ALA A 24 -22.75 -9.43 9.66
CA ALA A 24 -21.73 -8.93 8.77
C ALA A 24 -20.51 -8.55 9.63
N ALA A 25 -19.51 -9.43 9.67
CA ALA A 25 -18.22 -9.11 10.25
C ALA A 25 -17.58 -8.00 9.40
N ALA A 26 -17.63 -6.77 9.89
CA ALA A 26 -16.84 -5.68 9.33
C ALA A 26 -15.37 -6.05 9.50
N VAL A 27 -14.68 -6.31 8.38
CA VAL A 27 -13.23 -6.41 8.37
C VAL A 27 -12.71 -5.01 8.63
N ILE A 28 -12.40 -4.73 9.89
CA ILE A 28 -11.60 -3.55 10.24
C ILE A 28 -10.20 -3.88 9.75
N LEU A 29 -9.88 -3.45 8.53
CA LEU A 29 -8.50 -3.18 8.14
C LEU A 29 -8.02 -2.19 9.20
N ALA A 30 -7.24 -2.67 10.17
CA ALA A 30 -6.73 -1.86 11.26
C ALA A 30 -5.61 -0.94 10.73
N ALA A 31 -5.89 -0.14 9.69
CA ALA A 31 -5.31 1.18 9.54
C ALA A 31 -6.03 2.05 10.57
N GLY A 32 -5.51 2.11 11.80
CA GLY A 32 -6.16 2.79 12.94
C GLY A 32 -6.78 4.14 12.58
N GLY A 33 -8.11 4.19 12.53
CA GLY A 33 -8.90 5.39 12.28
C GLY A 33 -9.08 6.17 13.57
N GLY A 34 -8.21 7.14 13.80
CA GLY A 34 -8.43 8.27 14.71
C GLY A 34 -8.31 9.54 13.88
N LEU A 35 -9.28 10.46 14.01
CA LEU A 35 -9.31 11.73 13.30
C LEU A 35 -8.09 12.58 13.73
N VAL A 36 -7.06 12.62 12.89
CA VAL A 36 -6.00 13.64 12.97
C VAL A 36 -6.27 14.63 11.86
N ALA A 37 -6.25 15.93 12.19
CA ALA A 37 -6.47 17.00 11.23
C ALA A 37 -5.51 16.85 10.04
N LYS A 38 -6.07 16.71 8.84
CA LYS A 38 -5.33 16.79 7.58
C LYS A 38 -4.68 18.17 7.51
N ALA A 39 -3.38 18.26 7.75
CA ALA A 39 -2.58 19.30 7.13
C ALA A 39 -2.55 18.94 5.64
N ALA A 40 -3.47 19.54 4.88
CA ALA A 40 -3.54 19.36 3.45
C ALA A 40 -2.32 20.06 2.82
N SER A 41 -1.27 19.30 2.49
CA SER A 41 -0.69 19.52 1.17
C SER A 41 -1.81 19.13 0.21
N ALA A 42 -2.40 20.11 -0.45
CA ALA A 42 -3.45 19.85 -1.43
C ALA A 42 -2.81 18.99 -2.51
N ALA A 43 -3.13 17.70 -2.54
CA ALA A 43 -2.97 16.92 -3.75
C ALA A 43 -3.71 17.71 -4.84
N GLU A 44 -2.98 18.27 -5.80
CA GLU A 44 -3.63 18.74 -7.00
C GLU A 44 -4.28 17.50 -7.62
N ALA A 45 -5.61 17.51 -7.73
CA ALA A 45 -6.32 16.43 -8.41
C ALA A 45 -5.72 16.27 -9.81
N GLY A 46 -5.32 15.04 -10.17
CA GLY A 46 -4.82 14.75 -11.52
C GLY A 46 -3.31 14.50 -11.64
N GLY A 47 -2.73 13.76 -10.71
CA GLY A 47 -1.41 13.14 -10.89
C GLY A 47 -0.21 14.06 -10.64
N ARG A 48 -0.38 15.17 -9.91
CA ARG A 48 0.73 16.04 -9.51
C ARG A 48 0.64 16.47 -8.05
N GLY A 49 1.79 16.48 -7.38
CA GLY A 49 1.92 17.09 -6.06
C GLY A 49 2.25 18.58 -6.14
N PRO A 50 2.04 19.34 -5.05
CA PRO A 50 2.60 20.68 -4.93
C PRO A 50 4.13 20.61 -4.90
N ASP A 51 4.81 21.66 -5.37
CA ASP A 51 6.26 21.78 -5.24
C ASP A 51 6.61 22.23 -3.81
N GLU A 52 6.90 21.27 -2.92
CA GLU A 52 7.32 21.55 -1.55
C GLU A 52 8.82 21.31 -1.37
N PHE A 53 9.45 22.05 -0.46
CA PHE A 53 10.83 21.78 -0.07
C PHE A 53 10.86 20.97 1.21
N GLY A 54 11.63 19.88 1.22
CA GLY A 54 11.83 19.10 2.43
C GLY A 54 12.84 18.00 2.25
N MET A 55 13.02 17.24 3.32
CA MET A 55 13.97 16.15 3.35
C MET A 55 13.36 14.90 3.96
N THR A 56 13.71 13.75 3.40
CA THR A 56 13.52 12.45 4.05
C THR A 56 14.86 11.76 4.19
N MET A 57 14.87 10.69 4.98
CA MET A 57 15.95 9.72 4.93
C MET A 57 15.62 8.63 3.90
N GLY A 58 16.64 7.89 3.53
CA GLY A 58 16.56 6.68 2.74
C GLY A 58 17.81 5.84 2.92
N SER A 59 17.94 4.78 2.13
CA SER A 59 19.03 3.81 2.21
C SER A 59 19.78 3.71 0.88
N HIS A 60 21.10 3.83 0.94
CA HIS A 60 21.99 3.66 -0.20
C HIS A 60 23.30 2.98 0.25
N ALA A 61 23.71 1.94 -0.47
CA ALA A 61 24.99 1.24 -0.26
C ALA A 61 25.29 0.82 1.20
N GLY A 62 24.29 0.47 2.00
CA GLY A 62 24.48 0.02 3.38
C GLY A 62 24.44 1.14 4.43
N HIS A 63 24.08 2.36 4.02
CA HIS A 63 24.05 3.53 4.87
C HIS A 63 22.75 4.31 4.70
N SER A 64 22.40 5.09 5.72
CA SER A 64 21.36 6.10 5.57
C SER A 64 21.87 7.23 4.67
N SER A 65 21.03 7.68 3.74
CA SER A 65 21.27 8.78 2.80
C SER A 65 20.13 9.79 2.92
N GLY A 66 20.45 11.08 2.79
CA GLY A 66 19.43 12.13 2.84
C GLY A 66 18.90 12.40 1.43
N PHE A 67 17.58 12.56 1.31
CA PHE A 67 16.91 12.88 0.05
C PHE A 67 16.29 14.27 0.18
N THR A 68 16.65 15.18 -0.73
CA THR A 68 16.11 16.55 -0.76
C THR A 68 15.12 16.70 -1.90
N TYR A 69 13.89 17.07 -1.54
CA TYR A 69 12.75 17.28 -2.43
C TYR A 69 12.56 18.78 -2.67
N HIS A 70 12.07 19.11 -3.87
CA HIS A 70 11.76 20.48 -4.29
C HIS A 70 10.76 20.52 -5.45
N HIS A 71 10.09 19.39 -5.72
CA HIS A 71 9.19 19.21 -6.84
C HIS A 71 8.18 18.12 -6.46
N GLY A 72 6.90 18.41 -6.67
CA GLY A 72 5.84 17.47 -6.31
C GLY A 72 5.95 16.13 -7.04
N PHE A 73 5.34 15.09 -6.47
CA PHE A 73 5.21 13.80 -7.16
C PHE A 73 4.56 13.94 -8.54
N TYR A 74 4.84 12.97 -9.41
CA TYR A 74 4.18 12.82 -10.69
C TYR A 74 3.55 11.43 -10.77
N CYS A 75 2.28 11.37 -11.19
CA CYS A 75 1.60 10.14 -11.54
C CYS A 75 1.07 10.24 -12.96
N ASP A 76 1.36 9.22 -13.76
CA ASP A 76 0.95 9.20 -15.16
C ASP A 76 -0.58 9.06 -15.26
N THR A 77 -1.22 10.11 -15.76
CA THR A 77 -2.67 10.22 -15.90
C THR A 77 -3.25 9.50 -17.11
N HIS A 78 -2.41 8.92 -17.98
CA HIS A 78 -2.88 7.97 -19.01
C HIS A 78 -3.34 6.66 -18.37
N ILE A 79 -2.82 6.34 -17.18
CA ILE A 79 -3.30 5.26 -16.34
C ILE A 79 -4.52 5.73 -15.54
N ALA A 80 -5.66 5.10 -15.80
CA ALA A 80 -6.87 5.34 -15.02
C ALA A 80 -6.73 4.74 -13.61
N ALA A 81 -6.59 5.60 -12.61
CA ALA A 81 -6.57 5.26 -11.19
C ALA A 81 -7.87 5.73 -10.49
N ALA A 82 -8.34 4.97 -9.50
CA ALA A 82 -9.49 5.33 -8.68
C ALA A 82 -9.16 6.28 -7.52
N SER A 83 -7.87 6.53 -7.25
CA SER A 83 -7.42 7.42 -6.19
C SER A 83 -7.66 8.89 -6.53
N THR A 84 -7.81 9.70 -5.50
CA THR A 84 -7.98 11.15 -5.66
C THR A 84 -6.72 11.84 -6.19
N THR A 85 -5.54 11.27 -5.95
CA THR A 85 -4.25 11.75 -6.47
C THR A 85 -4.00 11.34 -7.92
N GLY A 86 -4.72 10.36 -8.46
CA GLY A 86 -4.43 9.76 -9.77
C GLY A 86 -3.25 8.78 -9.78
N CYS A 87 -2.73 8.44 -8.60
CA CYS A 87 -1.60 7.52 -8.44
C CYS A 87 -2.09 6.09 -8.19
N GLU A 88 -1.41 5.11 -8.76
CA GLU A 88 -1.74 3.69 -8.67
C GLU A 88 -0.50 2.82 -8.47
N ALA A 89 -0.63 1.80 -7.62
CA ALA A 89 0.30 0.68 -7.53
C ALA A 89 -0.30 -0.57 -8.19
N GLY A 90 0.52 -1.27 -9.00
CA GLY A 90 0.12 -2.48 -9.73
C GLY A 90 0.17 -2.35 -11.25
N VAL A 91 0.57 -1.20 -11.77
CA VAL A 91 0.72 -0.93 -13.20
C VAL A 91 1.86 0.08 -13.40
N ALA A 92 2.65 -0.08 -14.46
CA ALA A 92 3.71 0.86 -14.80
C ALA A 92 3.15 2.09 -15.51
N ALA A 93 3.84 3.23 -15.43
CA ALA A 93 3.53 4.39 -16.25
C ALA A 93 3.70 4.10 -17.75
N GLU A 94 2.82 4.64 -18.58
CA GLU A 94 2.96 4.73 -20.03
C GLU A 94 3.79 5.94 -20.44
N VAL A 95 3.62 7.05 -19.72
CA VAL A 95 4.34 8.31 -19.94
C VAL A 95 5.11 8.70 -18.68
N ALA A 96 6.44 8.68 -18.77
CA ALA A 96 7.32 9.14 -17.71
C ALA A 96 7.53 10.67 -17.76
N PRO A 97 7.80 11.34 -16.62
CA PRO A 97 8.02 12.78 -16.57
C PRO A 97 9.38 13.21 -17.14
N ALA A 98 10.29 12.25 -17.37
CA ALA A 98 11.60 12.48 -17.99
C ALA A 98 12.06 11.28 -18.82
N ARG A 99 13.04 11.51 -19.70
CA ARG A 99 13.67 10.44 -20.52
C ARG A 99 14.66 9.58 -19.74
N HIS A 100 15.21 10.13 -18.67
CA HIS A 100 16.17 9.48 -17.80
C HIS A 100 15.64 9.59 -16.38
N PHE A 101 15.62 8.46 -15.69
CA PHE A 101 15.19 8.31 -14.31
C PHE A 101 15.80 7.00 -13.78
N ASP A 102 16.12 6.99 -12.50
CA ASP A 102 16.56 5.80 -11.78
C ASP A 102 15.41 5.20 -10.94
N PRO A 103 15.45 3.90 -10.61
CA PRO A 103 14.40 3.31 -9.78
C PRO A 103 14.58 3.67 -8.30
N LEU A 104 13.46 4.00 -7.64
CA LEU A 104 13.32 4.06 -6.20
C LEU A 104 12.52 2.84 -5.72
N PHE A 105 13.09 2.03 -4.85
CA PHE A 105 12.38 0.93 -4.24
C PHE A 105 11.88 1.33 -2.86
N ILE A 106 10.58 1.20 -2.64
CA ILE A 106 9.97 1.43 -1.32
C ILE A 106 9.55 0.11 -0.70
N THR A 107 9.95 -0.13 0.55
CA THR A 107 9.52 -1.33 1.27
C THR A 107 8.34 -1.00 2.16
N VAL A 108 7.25 -1.77 2.03
CA VAL A 108 6.01 -1.55 2.77
C VAL A 108 5.75 -2.75 3.69
N PRO A 109 5.63 -2.58 5.02
CA PRO A 109 5.22 -3.66 5.91
C PRO A 109 3.73 -3.98 5.70
N LEU A 110 3.43 -5.23 5.35
CA LEU A 110 2.07 -5.70 5.09
C LEU A 110 1.59 -6.60 6.23
N GLY A 111 0.49 -6.20 6.88
CA GLY A 111 -0.12 -6.96 7.97
C GLY A 111 0.54 -6.80 9.35
N PHE A 112 1.50 -5.88 9.49
CA PHE A 112 2.11 -5.51 10.78
C PHE A 112 2.55 -4.05 10.79
N THR A 113 2.80 -3.51 11.98
CA THR A 113 3.23 -2.11 12.16
C THR A 113 4.71 -2.01 12.47
N VAL A 114 5.37 -1.01 11.90
CA VAL A 114 6.78 -0.68 12.15
C VAL A 114 6.89 0.78 12.58
N LYS A 115 7.82 1.07 13.50
CA LYS A 115 8.12 2.44 13.94
C LYS A 115 9.41 2.96 13.30
N GLY A 116 9.52 4.28 13.19
CA GLY A 116 10.71 4.96 12.66
C GLY A 116 10.97 4.61 11.21
N LEU A 117 9.91 4.56 10.39
CA LEU A 117 10.01 4.45 8.94
C LEU A 117 10.49 5.79 8.36
N ASP A 118 11.16 5.76 7.22
CA ASP A 118 11.54 7.00 6.50
C ASP A 118 10.31 7.88 6.23
N CYS A 119 9.21 7.24 5.84
CA CYS A 119 7.89 7.82 5.72
C CYS A 119 6.88 7.07 6.59
N PRO A 120 6.50 7.59 7.76
CA PRO A 120 5.52 6.94 8.62
C PRO A 120 4.09 6.97 8.05
N ASP A 121 3.32 5.91 8.33
CA ASP A 121 1.90 5.84 7.98
C ASP A 121 1.11 7.01 8.60
N LYS A 122 0.13 7.54 7.84
CA LYS A 122 -0.78 8.64 8.23
C LYS A 122 -0.14 10.01 8.47
N LEU A 123 1.15 10.17 8.16
CA LEU A 123 1.79 11.48 8.10
C LEU A 123 2.01 11.87 6.65
N THR A 124 1.84 13.15 6.36
CA THR A 124 2.22 13.73 5.07
C THR A 124 3.74 13.69 4.95
N CYS A 125 4.25 12.84 4.07
CA CYS A 125 5.63 12.94 3.61
C CYS A 125 5.72 14.02 2.53
N VAL A 126 6.79 14.81 2.57
CA VAL A 126 7.05 15.87 1.60
C VAL A 126 6.99 15.30 0.19
N ASP A 127 6.26 15.96 -0.71
CA ASP A 127 6.12 15.60 -2.13
C ASP A 127 5.67 14.15 -2.40
N HIS A 128 5.00 13.48 -1.45
CA HIS A 128 4.40 12.16 -1.65
C HIS A 128 2.88 12.28 -1.85
N PRO A 129 2.26 11.40 -2.66
CA PRO A 129 0.81 11.36 -2.70
C PRO A 129 0.26 10.89 -1.36
N MET A 130 -0.86 11.47 -0.94
CA MET A 130 -1.53 11.10 0.31
C MET A 130 -2.45 9.87 0.17
N SER A 131 -2.75 9.47 -1.06
CA SER A 131 -3.49 8.26 -1.36
C SER A 131 -3.07 7.63 -2.69
N LEU A 132 -3.38 6.34 -2.84
CA LEU A 132 -3.02 5.50 -3.98
C LEU A 132 -4.17 4.54 -4.29
N ASP A 133 -4.36 4.24 -5.56
CA ASP A 133 -5.18 3.11 -5.99
C ASP A 133 -4.33 1.84 -5.87
N MET A 134 -4.82 0.87 -5.12
CA MET A 134 -4.17 -0.41 -4.89
C MET A 134 -5.06 -1.57 -5.35
N THR A 135 -6.14 -1.29 -6.09
CA THR A 135 -7.14 -2.30 -6.46
C THR A 135 -6.56 -3.43 -7.30
N ARG A 136 -5.58 -3.17 -8.17
CA ARG A 136 -4.86 -4.23 -8.92
C ARG A 136 -4.11 -5.22 -8.02
N LEU A 137 -3.83 -4.82 -6.78
CA LEU A 137 -3.14 -5.65 -5.81
C LEU A 137 -4.11 -6.50 -4.98
N ALA A 138 -5.42 -6.32 -5.09
CA ALA A 138 -6.41 -7.04 -4.28
C ALA A 138 -6.21 -8.57 -4.28
N PRO A 139 -5.94 -9.25 -5.43
CA PRO A 139 -5.67 -10.69 -5.43
C PRO A 139 -4.40 -11.09 -4.67
N ALA A 140 -3.35 -10.26 -4.75
CA ALA A 140 -2.08 -10.52 -4.05
C ALA A 140 -2.19 -10.25 -2.53
N LEU A 141 -3.11 -9.36 -2.14
CA LEU A 141 -3.33 -8.93 -0.76
C LEU A 141 -4.34 -9.80 0.01
N ASP A 142 -5.19 -10.56 -0.69
CA ASP A 142 -6.12 -11.52 -0.06
C ASP A 142 -5.47 -12.43 1.00
N PRO A 143 -4.40 -13.19 0.69
CA PRO A 143 -3.79 -14.08 1.69
C PRO A 143 -3.18 -13.32 2.88
N VAL A 144 -2.80 -12.06 2.69
CA VAL A 144 -2.21 -11.22 3.74
C VAL A 144 -3.30 -10.73 4.69
N TYR A 145 -4.42 -10.23 4.16
CA TYR A 145 -5.51 -9.66 4.95
C TYR A 145 -6.65 -10.64 5.28
N LYS A 146 -6.57 -11.87 4.78
CA LYS A 146 -7.57 -12.94 4.96
C LYS A 146 -8.97 -12.48 4.51
N ALA A 147 -9.03 -11.83 3.36
CA ALA A 147 -10.24 -11.21 2.84
C ALA A 147 -10.29 -11.30 1.31
N THR A 148 -11.43 -11.74 0.76
CA THR A 148 -11.57 -11.90 -0.68
C THR A 148 -11.32 -10.57 -1.42
N PRO A 149 -10.82 -10.60 -2.66
CA PRO A 149 -10.53 -9.40 -3.43
C PRO A 149 -11.72 -8.42 -3.45
N GLU A 150 -12.95 -8.92 -3.63
CA GLU A 150 -14.17 -8.10 -3.69
C GLU A 150 -14.41 -7.31 -2.38
N LYS A 151 -14.02 -7.87 -1.24
CA LYS A 151 -14.11 -7.20 0.07
C LYS A 151 -13.00 -6.17 0.28
N LEU A 152 -11.84 -6.38 -0.35
CA LEU A 152 -10.72 -5.44 -0.28
C LEU A 152 -10.93 -4.23 -1.21
N MET A 153 -11.55 -4.44 -2.37
CA MET A 153 -11.71 -3.43 -3.42
C MET A 153 -12.14 -2.04 -2.89
N PRO A 154 -13.23 -1.88 -2.08
CA PRO A 154 -13.64 -0.56 -1.63
C PRO A 154 -12.59 0.18 -0.81
N ALA A 155 -11.81 -0.54 0.01
CA ALA A 155 -10.74 0.05 0.82
C ALA A 155 -9.49 0.37 0.00
N LEU A 156 -9.26 -0.34 -1.09
CA LEU A 156 -8.05 -0.20 -1.92
C LEU A 156 -8.14 0.91 -2.98
N ARG A 157 -9.33 1.46 -3.28
CA ARG A 157 -9.52 2.44 -4.37
C ARG A 157 -8.82 3.78 -4.13
N ASP A 158 -8.84 4.27 -2.89
CA ASP A 158 -8.22 5.54 -2.48
C ASP A 158 -7.50 5.31 -1.15
N PHE A 159 -6.63 4.31 -1.15
CA PHE A 159 -5.95 3.83 0.05
C PHE A 159 -4.94 4.88 0.52
N THR A 160 -4.93 5.22 1.81
CA THR A 160 -3.92 6.12 2.37
C THR A 160 -2.52 5.55 2.15
N THR A 161 -1.61 6.36 1.61
CA THR A 161 -0.25 5.92 1.32
C THR A 161 0.37 5.26 2.54
N PRO A 162 0.75 3.97 2.47
CA PRO A 162 1.22 3.24 3.64
C PRO A 162 2.62 3.73 4.03
N GLY A 163 2.96 3.59 5.31
CA GLY A 163 4.32 3.88 5.75
C GLY A 163 5.35 2.97 5.07
N HIS A 164 6.52 3.51 4.74
CA HIS A 164 7.55 2.81 3.98
C HIS A 164 8.97 3.35 4.24
N ASP A 165 9.97 2.56 3.86
CA ASP A 165 11.38 2.95 3.80
C ASP A 165 11.86 3.03 2.35
N HIS A 166 12.86 3.88 2.07
CA HIS A 166 13.37 4.15 0.74
C HIS A 166 14.72 3.45 0.46
N PHE A 167 14.87 2.88 -0.74
CA PHE A 167 16.12 2.25 -1.19
C PHE A 167 16.45 2.67 -2.63
N ILE A 168 17.67 3.17 -2.83
CA ILE A 168 18.21 3.54 -4.14
C ILE A 168 19.52 2.80 -4.44
N GLY A 169 19.76 2.51 -5.72
CA GLY A 169 20.98 1.85 -6.19
C GLY A 169 22.13 2.80 -6.53
N THR A 170 21.84 4.09 -6.65
CA THR A 170 22.77 5.14 -7.04
C THR A 170 22.35 6.44 -6.37
N ARG A 171 23.26 7.41 -6.23
CA ARG A 171 22.95 8.80 -5.84
C ARG A 171 22.91 9.77 -7.01
N ASN A 172 23.16 9.29 -8.23
CA ASN A 172 23.31 10.11 -9.44
C ASN A 172 24.23 11.34 -9.25
N GLY A 173 25.33 11.14 -8.53
CA GLY A 173 26.28 12.20 -8.22
C GLY A 173 25.70 13.37 -7.40
N GLY A 174 24.60 13.16 -6.67
CA GLY A 174 23.92 14.21 -5.90
C GLY A 174 23.03 15.14 -6.72
N LYS A 175 22.79 14.81 -8.00
CA LYS A 175 21.90 15.58 -8.86
C LYS A 175 20.46 15.19 -8.61
N ALA A 176 19.57 16.16 -8.69
CA ALA A 176 18.15 15.90 -8.63
C ALA A 176 17.66 15.26 -9.93
N GLU A 177 16.77 14.28 -9.80
CA GLU A 177 16.13 13.61 -10.92
C GLU A 177 14.75 13.07 -10.53
N TRP A 178 14.02 12.58 -11.53
CA TRP A 178 12.84 11.76 -11.31
C TRP A 178 13.24 10.32 -10.99
N TRP A 179 12.54 9.72 -10.02
CA TRP A 179 12.75 8.36 -9.58
C TRP A 179 11.51 7.51 -9.80
N ASP A 180 11.62 6.41 -10.55
CA ASP A 180 10.55 5.44 -10.83
C ASP A 180 10.23 4.63 -9.57
N VAL A 181 9.05 4.86 -8.97
CA VAL A 181 8.70 4.24 -7.69
C VAL A 181 8.25 2.79 -7.89
N ARG A 182 8.89 1.88 -7.15
CA ARG A 182 8.58 0.45 -7.15
C ARG A 182 8.34 -0.03 -5.75
N VAL A 183 7.19 -0.68 -5.55
CA VAL A 183 6.77 -1.17 -4.23
C VAL A 183 7.29 -2.58 -4.00
N VAL A 184 7.86 -2.82 -2.83
CA VAL A 184 8.18 -4.16 -2.33
C VAL A 184 7.41 -4.36 -1.02
N GLY A 185 6.30 -5.09 -1.11
CA GLY A 185 5.54 -5.49 0.07
C GLY A 185 6.31 -6.54 0.87
N VAL A 186 6.32 -6.42 2.19
CA VAL A 186 7.02 -7.36 3.08
C VAL A 186 6.03 -7.89 4.09
N THR A 187 5.85 -9.21 4.17
CA THR A 187 4.81 -9.84 4.99
C THR A 187 5.34 -10.45 6.30
N ASP A 188 6.66 -10.40 6.53
CA ASP A 188 7.30 -10.95 7.72
C ASP A 188 8.11 -9.88 8.47
N PRO A 189 7.84 -9.66 9.77
CA PRO A 189 8.56 -8.67 10.57
C PRO A 189 10.07 -8.92 10.68
N ALA A 190 10.53 -10.19 10.69
CA ALA A 190 11.96 -10.48 10.79
C ALA A 190 12.70 -10.13 9.50
N THR A 191 12.10 -10.44 8.36
CA THR A 191 12.57 -10.04 7.02
C THR A 191 12.64 -8.52 6.91
N TYR A 192 11.60 -7.80 7.35
CA TYR A 192 11.60 -6.33 7.33
C TYR A 192 12.73 -5.74 8.19
N ARG A 193 12.92 -6.27 9.41
CA ARG A 193 14.04 -5.86 10.27
C ARG A 193 15.40 -6.12 9.63
N ALA A 194 15.56 -7.25 8.93
CA ALA A 194 16.80 -7.57 8.24
C ALA A 194 17.08 -6.57 7.11
N ILE A 195 16.07 -6.28 6.27
CA ILE A 195 16.17 -5.26 5.21
C ILE A 195 16.58 -3.91 5.79
N ARG A 196 15.90 -3.44 6.84
CA ARG A 196 16.23 -2.17 7.51
C ARG A 196 17.62 -2.16 8.14
N LYS A 197 18.06 -3.29 8.71
CA LYS A 197 19.41 -3.40 9.29
C LYS A 197 20.49 -3.29 8.21
N HIS A 198 20.22 -3.81 7.01
CA HIS A 198 21.19 -3.80 5.92
C HIS A 198 21.27 -2.47 5.17
N GLN A 199 20.20 -1.65 5.15
CA GLN A 199 20.17 -0.33 4.47
C GLN A 199 20.76 -0.34 3.05
N SER A 200 20.54 -1.42 2.30
CA SER A 200 21.23 -1.66 1.04
C SER A 200 20.28 -2.18 -0.02
N TRP A 201 20.21 -1.46 -1.14
CA TRP A 201 19.54 -1.94 -2.34
C TRP A 201 20.08 -3.31 -2.76
N THR A 202 21.39 -3.53 -2.74
CA THR A 202 22.00 -4.83 -3.09
C THR A 202 21.48 -5.98 -2.23
N TYR A 203 21.25 -5.73 -0.94
CA TYR A 203 20.64 -6.74 -0.06
C TYR A 203 19.18 -7.00 -0.44
N LEU A 204 18.38 -5.94 -0.62
CA LEU A 204 16.97 -6.04 -1.01
C LEU A 204 16.80 -6.76 -2.36
N ASP A 205 17.59 -6.36 -3.37
CA ASP A 205 17.66 -6.99 -4.69
C ASP A 205 18.04 -8.47 -4.61
N GLY A 206 18.99 -8.82 -3.73
CA GLY A 206 19.33 -10.20 -3.45
C GLY A 206 18.14 -11.01 -2.93
N GLN A 207 17.33 -10.45 -2.03
CA GLN A 207 16.13 -11.12 -1.51
C GLN A 207 15.04 -11.27 -2.60
N ILE A 208 14.87 -10.25 -3.44
CA ILE A 208 13.95 -10.28 -4.59
C ILE A 208 14.35 -11.38 -5.57
N LYS A 209 15.62 -11.39 -6.00
CA LYS A 209 16.17 -12.38 -6.94
C LYS A 209 16.10 -13.80 -6.39
N ALA A 210 16.29 -13.96 -5.07
CA ALA A 210 16.12 -15.23 -4.37
C ALA A 210 14.65 -15.66 -4.23
N LYS A 211 13.69 -14.87 -4.72
CA LYS A 211 12.23 -15.12 -4.60
C LYS A 211 11.83 -15.38 -3.16
N ASN A 212 12.33 -14.55 -2.22
CA ASN A 212 11.96 -14.66 -0.82
C ASN A 212 10.43 -14.60 -0.70
N LYS A 213 9.83 -15.68 -0.19
CA LYS A 213 8.37 -15.84 -0.04
C LYS A 213 7.70 -14.80 0.85
N HIS A 214 8.48 -14.04 1.62
CA HIS A 214 8.02 -12.95 2.47
C HIS A 214 8.03 -11.58 1.78
N LEU A 215 8.42 -11.54 0.50
CA LEU A 215 8.39 -10.35 -0.34
C LEU A 215 7.34 -10.49 -1.44
N VAL A 216 6.66 -9.39 -1.73
CA VAL A 216 5.72 -9.25 -2.84
C VAL A 216 6.20 -8.09 -3.71
N GLY A 217 6.54 -8.39 -4.96
CA GLY A 217 7.07 -7.41 -5.92
C GLY A 217 8.49 -7.72 -6.42
N PRO A 218 9.18 -6.75 -7.04
CA PRO A 218 8.80 -5.34 -7.17
C PRO A 218 7.50 -5.14 -7.95
N ILE A 219 6.57 -4.40 -7.38
CA ILE A 219 5.30 -4.01 -7.97
C ILE A 219 5.53 -2.66 -8.67
N PRO A 220 5.22 -2.54 -9.96
CA PRO A 220 5.33 -1.27 -10.66
C PRO A 220 4.27 -0.28 -10.17
N THR A 221 4.54 1.01 -10.33
CA THR A 221 3.58 2.09 -10.11
C THR A 221 3.54 3.01 -11.33
N ASN A 222 2.50 3.84 -11.43
CA ASN A 222 2.47 4.94 -12.39
C ASN A 222 3.17 6.20 -11.85
N MET A 223 3.92 6.08 -10.74
CA MET A 223 4.35 7.19 -9.90
C MET A 223 5.86 7.42 -9.95
N PHE A 224 6.23 8.69 -9.88
CA PHE A 224 7.60 9.16 -9.77
C PHE A 224 7.72 10.20 -8.66
N LEU A 225 8.86 10.20 -7.98
CA LEU A 225 9.24 11.25 -7.03
C LEU A 225 10.43 12.03 -7.57
N PHE A 226 10.59 13.28 -7.18
CA PHE A 226 11.71 14.10 -7.62
C PHE A 226 12.58 14.52 -6.43
N PHE A 227 13.83 14.04 -6.38
CA PHE A 227 14.76 14.41 -5.33
C PHE A 227 16.22 14.24 -5.74
N ALA A 228 17.09 14.89 -4.97
CA ALA A 228 18.54 14.65 -4.98
C ALA A 228 18.96 13.81 -3.76
N ALA A 229 19.74 12.76 -3.98
CA ALA A 229 20.26 11.90 -2.92
C ALA A 229 21.72 12.23 -2.55
N HIS A 230 22.02 12.37 -1.26
CA HIS A 230 23.35 12.73 -0.75
C HIS A 230 23.88 11.74 0.30
#